data_AF-A0A0D2KA23-F1
#
_entry.id   AF-A0A0D2KA23-F1
#
_cell.length_a   1.000
_cell.length_b   1.000
_cell.length_c   1.000
_cell.angle_alpha   90.00
_cell.angle_beta   90.00
_cell.angle_gamma   90.00
#
_symmetry.space_group_name_H-M   'P 1'
#
loop_
_entity.id
_entity.type
_entity.pdbx_description
1 polymer ?
#
loop_
_entity_poly.entity_id
_entity_poly.type
_entity_poly.pdbx_seq_one_letter_code
_entity_poly.pdbx_strand_id
1 'polypeptide(L)'
;MGPSIRRSRKELGGYYQHAQIAAAYEDCRQTFDQLSLLLEANRPVWEGNADFLESFKNSLVHWANVHHAENGSLDHALRKSSDLRDQVVDLLENLNQKLQNGKSH
;
A
#
# COMPACT_ATOMS: atom_id res chain seq x y z
N MET A 1 -9.26 33.36 12.87
CA MET A 1 -8.65 33.13 11.54
C MET A 1 -7.33 32.42 11.76
N GLY A 2 -7.28 31.10 11.59
CA GLY A 2 -6.06 30.31 11.80
C GLY A 2 -5.19 30.27 10.53
N PRO A 3 -3.84 30.25 10.64
CA PRO A 3 -2.96 30.29 9.48
C PRO A 3 -2.99 28.96 8.71
N SER A 4 -3.22 29.05 7.40
CA SER A 4 -3.13 27.92 6.48
C SER A 4 -1.67 27.51 6.28
N ILE A 5 -1.26 26.41 6.90
CA ILE A 5 -0.01 25.73 6.57
C ILE A 5 -0.25 24.99 5.24
N ARG A 6 -0.10 25.69 4.12
CA ARG A 6 0.10 25.05 2.82
C ARG A 6 1.49 24.42 2.84
N ARG A 7 1.60 23.17 3.33
CA ARG A 7 2.83 22.37 3.15
C ARG A 7 3.14 22.33 1.66
N SER A 8 4.28 22.89 1.29
CA SER A 8 4.80 22.98 -0.06
C SER A 8 4.91 21.59 -0.70
N ARG A 9 3.90 21.22 -1.49
CA ARG A 9 3.88 20.02 -2.35
C ARG A 9 5.05 19.97 -3.37
N LYS A 10 5.83 21.05 -3.52
CA LYS A 10 6.86 21.18 -4.55
C LYS A 10 8.21 20.53 -4.24
N GLU A 11 8.53 20.23 -2.98
CA GLU A 11 9.83 19.61 -2.63
C GLU A 11 9.79 18.08 -2.54
N LEU A 12 8.59 17.48 -2.49
CA LEU A 12 8.41 16.03 -2.47
C LEU A 12 8.48 15.40 -3.87
N GLY A 13 8.31 16.19 -4.95
CA GLY A 13 8.20 15.67 -6.31
C GLY A 13 9.42 14.91 -6.83
N GLY A 14 10.64 15.24 -6.36
CA GLY A 14 11.87 14.55 -6.77
C GLY A 14 12.11 13.23 -6.05
N TYR A 15 11.66 13.09 -4.80
CA TYR A 15 11.78 11.85 -4.03
C TYR A 15 10.68 10.86 -4.41
N TYR A 16 9.45 11.36 -4.63
CA TYR A 16 8.30 10.55 -5.07
C TYR A 16 8.41 10.05 -6.51
N GLN A 17 9.16 10.71 -7.40
CA GLN A 17 9.45 10.16 -8.74
C GLN A 17 10.25 8.85 -8.69
N HIS A 18 10.96 8.60 -7.59
CA HIS A 18 11.84 7.45 -7.40
C HIS A 18 11.36 6.48 -6.34
N ALA A 19 10.18 6.66 -5.74
CA ALA A 19 9.66 5.81 -4.66
C ALA A 19 8.27 5.24 -5.02
N GLN A 20 8.15 4.66 -6.21
CA GLN A 20 6.89 4.19 -6.78
C GLN A 20 6.38 2.94 -6.06
N ILE A 21 7.29 2.03 -5.69
CA ILE A 21 6.96 0.81 -4.94
C ILE A 21 6.52 1.19 -3.53
N ALA A 22 7.25 2.09 -2.86
CA ALA A 22 6.86 2.59 -1.54
C ALA A 22 5.47 3.24 -1.55
N ALA A 23 5.16 4.04 -2.56
CA ALA A 23 3.84 4.66 -2.72
C ALA A 23 2.72 3.63 -2.94
N ALA A 24 2.91 2.69 -3.87
CA ALA A 24 1.92 1.65 -4.15
C ALA A 24 1.69 0.71 -2.94
N TYR A 25 2.74 0.46 -2.16
CA TYR A 25 2.62 -0.27 -0.89
C TYR A 25 1.85 0.52 0.16
N GLU A 26 2.12 1.81 0.33
CA GLU A 26 1.41 2.68 1.26
C GLU A 26 -0.09 2.70 0.96
N ASP A 27 -0.46 2.79 -0.32
CA ASP A 27 -1.86 2.73 -0.76
C ASP A 27 -2.52 1.39 -0.38
N CYS A 28 -1.85 0.26 -0.62
CA CYS A 28 -2.34 -1.05 -0.18
C CYS A 28 -2.56 -1.10 1.33
N ARG A 29 -1.59 -0.61 2.11
CA ARG A 29 -1.62 -0.60 3.57
C ARG A 29 -2.78 0.24 4.10
N GLN A 30 -3.00 1.42 3.54
CA GLN A 30 -4.14 2.27 3.89
C GLN A 30 -5.48 1.61 3.58
N THR A 31 -5.62 0.96 2.41
CA THR A 31 -6.83 0.21 2.07
C THR A 31 -7.07 -0.93 3.07
N PHE A 32 -6.03 -1.67 3.47
CA PHE A 32 -6.14 -2.70 4.51
C PHE A 32 -6.58 -2.13 5.86
N ASP A 33 -6.02 -1.00 6.30
CA ASP A 33 -6.43 -0.36 7.55
C ASP A 33 -7.90 0.08 7.51
N GLN A 34 -8.38 0.60 6.37
CA GLN A 34 -9.80 0.92 6.18
C GLN A 34 -10.69 -0.34 6.22
N LEU A 35 -10.27 -1.43 5.55
CA LEU A 35 -10.99 -2.70 5.57
C LEU A 35 -11.02 -3.32 6.99
N SER A 36 -9.92 -3.24 7.74
CA SER A 36 -9.87 -3.67 9.14
C SER A 36 -10.87 -2.91 10.01
N LEU A 37 -10.97 -1.58 9.85
CA LEU A 37 -11.97 -0.78 10.58
C LEU A 37 -13.41 -1.18 10.23
N LEU A 38 -13.69 -1.44 8.95
CA LEU A 38 -15.00 -1.88 8.48
C LEU A 38 -15.35 -3.29 8.99
N LEU A 39 -14.37 -4.20 9.00
CA LEU A 39 -14.48 -5.54 9.57
C LEU A 39 -14.82 -5.47 11.05
N GLU A 40 -14.09 -4.67 11.83
CA GLU A 40 -14.35 -4.55 13.27
C GLU A 40 -15.74 -3.98 13.56
N ALA A 41 -16.17 -2.98 12.79
CA ALA A 41 -17.50 -2.40 12.89
C ALA A 41 -18.64 -3.38 12.52
N ASN A 42 -18.36 -4.37 11.67
CA ASN A 42 -19.34 -5.34 11.17
C ASN A 42 -18.99 -6.79 11.53
N ARG A 43 -18.24 -7.01 12.61
CA ARG A 43 -17.66 -8.31 13.00
C ARG A 43 -18.62 -9.51 12.88
N PRO A 44 -19.91 -9.45 13.28
CA PRO A 44 -20.83 -10.60 13.20
C PRO A 44 -21.12 -11.07 11.77
N VAL A 45 -20.95 -10.19 10.78
CA VAL A 45 -21.22 -10.48 9.36
C VAL A 45 -19.97 -11.03 8.64
N TRP A 46 -18.79 -10.74 9.18
CA TRP A 46 -17.52 -10.97 8.50
C TRP A 46 -16.58 -11.94 9.21
N GLU A 47 -17.07 -12.65 10.23
CA GLU A 47 -16.27 -13.51 11.11
C GLU A 47 -15.41 -14.53 10.34
N GLY A 48 -15.92 -15.09 9.23
CA GLY A 48 -15.16 -16.02 8.37
C GLY A 48 -14.15 -15.39 7.40
N ASN A 49 -14.21 -14.07 7.19
CA ASN A 49 -13.34 -13.33 6.26
C ASN A 49 -12.29 -12.47 6.98
N ALA A 50 -12.47 -12.24 8.28
CA ALA A 50 -11.56 -11.45 9.10
C ALA A 50 -10.16 -12.08 9.16
N ASP A 51 -10.09 -13.39 9.42
CA ASP A 51 -8.82 -14.14 9.47
C ASP A 51 -8.07 -14.11 8.12
N PHE A 52 -8.82 -14.19 7.01
CA PHE A 52 -8.25 -14.13 5.67
C PHE A 52 -7.63 -12.75 5.39
N LEU A 53 -8.36 -11.67 5.70
CA LEU A 53 -7.89 -10.30 5.49
C LEU A 53 -6.69 -9.97 6.41
N GLU A 54 -6.70 -10.47 7.65
CA GLU A 54 -5.57 -10.31 8.57
C GLU A 54 -4.33 -11.09 8.09
N SER A 55 -4.50 -12.35 7.66
CA SER A 55 -3.41 -13.16 7.10
C SER A 55 -2.78 -12.50 5.87
N PHE A 56 -3.61 -11.93 5.00
CA PHE A 56 -3.14 -11.23 3.80
C PHE A 56 -2.39 -9.94 4.14
N LYS A 57 -2.92 -9.15 5.09
CA LYS A 57 -2.25 -7.95 5.63
C LYS A 57 -0.88 -8.30 6.22
N ASN A 58 -0.81 -9.35 7.03
CA ASN A 58 0.43 -9.82 7.65
C ASN A 58 1.47 -10.25 6.61
N SER A 59 1.02 -10.92 5.53
CA SER A 59 1.89 -11.32 4.43
C SER A 59 2.47 -10.12 3.68
N LEU A 60 1.64 -9.10 3.41
CA LEU A 60 2.06 -7.87 2.75
C LEU A 60 3.06 -7.07 3.62
N VAL A 61 2.80 -6.96 4.92
CA VAL A 61 3.70 -6.30 5.88
C VAL A 61 5.02 -7.06 6.00
N HIS A 62 4.97 -8.40 6.05
CA HIS A 62 6.17 -9.23 6.10
C HIS A 62 7.04 -9.02 4.86
N TRP A 63 6.43 -9.03 3.67
CA TRP A 63 7.14 -8.74 2.41
C TRP A 63 7.81 -7.36 2.44
N ALA A 64 7.08 -6.32 2.87
CA ALA A 64 7.62 -4.97 2.93
C ALA A 64 8.77 -4.83 3.94
N ASN A 65 8.70 -5.54 5.06
CA ASN A 65 9.78 -5.59 6.05
C ASN A 65 11.02 -6.31 5.51
N VAL A 66 10.86 -7.45 4.85
CA VAL A 66 11.97 -8.23 4.26
C VAL A 66 12.69 -7.44 3.17
N HIS A 67 11.94 -6.69 2.36
CA HIS A 67 12.49 -5.99 1.21
C HIS A 67 12.70 -4.49 1.45
N HIS A 68 12.41 -3.98 2.64
CA HIS A 68 12.46 -2.56 2.96
C HIS A 68 11.69 -1.69 1.95
N ALA A 69 10.48 -2.14 1.60
CA ALA A 69 9.64 -1.45 0.61
C ALA A 69 9.13 -0.09 1.14
N GLU A 70 8.93 0.06 2.46
CA GLU A 70 8.32 1.26 3.06
C GLU A 70 9.20 2.51 3.00
N ASN A 71 10.53 2.35 2.94
CA ASN A 71 11.49 3.45 3.05
C ASN A 71 12.16 3.82 1.70
N GLY A 72 11.68 3.25 0.60
CA GLY A 72 12.23 3.45 -0.74
C GLY A 72 13.56 2.75 -1.01
N SER A 73 14.03 1.87 -0.12
CA SER A 73 15.27 1.09 -0.36
C SER A 73 15.09 0.12 -1.51
N LEU A 74 13.92 -0.52 -1.60
CA LEU A 74 13.58 -1.40 -2.72
C LEU A 74 13.53 -0.65 -4.05
N ASP A 75 12.93 0.54 -4.06
CA ASP A 75 12.95 1.40 -5.24
C ASP A 75 14.38 1.79 -5.66
N HIS A 76 15.25 2.09 -4.69
CA HIS A 76 16.63 2.42 -4.98
C HIS A 76 17.40 1.23 -5.55
N ALA A 77 17.19 0.03 -4.99
CA ALA A 77 17.77 -1.22 -5.48
C ALA A 77 17.31 -1.56 -6.89
N LEU A 78 16.05 -1.27 -7.22
CA LEU A 78 15.44 -1.55 -8.53
C LEU A 78 15.54 -0.38 -9.51
N ARG A 79 16.19 0.73 -9.13
CA ARG A 79 16.32 1.93 -9.99
C ARG A 79 16.92 1.65 -11.37
N LYS A 80 17.81 0.65 -11.47
CA LYS A 80 18.46 0.23 -12.72
C LYS A 80 17.74 -0.91 -13.45
N SER A 81 16.73 -1.50 -12.81
CA SER A 81 15.95 -2.63 -13.32
C SER A 81 14.49 -2.20 -13.43
N SER A 82 14.21 -1.31 -14.39
CA SER A 82 12.88 -0.72 -14.59
C SER A 82 11.80 -1.78 -14.76
N ASP A 83 12.07 -2.87 -15.49
CA ASP A 83 11.07 -3.92 -15.72
C ASP A 83 10.61 -4.59 -14.42
N LEU A 84 11.55 -4.85 -13.49
CA LEU A 84 11.22 -5.49 -12.22
C LEU A 84 10.53 -4.49 -11.27
N ARG A 85 10.95 -3.22 -11.28
CA ARG A 85 10.26 -2.17 -10.53
C ARG A 85 8.81 -2.05 -10.99
N ASP A 86 8.60 -1.95 -12.30
CA ASP A 86 7.28 -1.73 -12.89
C ASP A 86 6.38 -2.95 -12.63
N GLN A 87 6.89 -4.18 -12.71
CA GLN A 87 6.15 -5.38 -12.31
C GLN A 87 5.74 -5.39 -10.83
N VAL A 88 6.61 -4.94 -9.92
CA VAL A 88 6.28 -4.87 -8.49
C VAL A 88 5.22 -3.80 -8.23
N VAL A 89 5.32 -2.65 -8.90
CA VAL A 89 4.29 -1.59 -8.83
C VAL A 89 2.96 -2.12 -9.36
N ASP A 90 2.94 -2.72 -10.55
CA ASP A 90 1.74 -3.31 -11.15
C ASP A 90 1.09 -4.35 -10.23
N LEU A 91 1.87 -5.19 -9.56
CA LEU A 91 1.35 -6.18 -8.61
C LEU A 91 0.68 -5.52 -7.40
N LEU A 92 1.30 -4.48 -6.84
CA LEU A 92 0.76 -3.73 -5.70
C LEU A 92 -0.50 -2.95 -6.12
N GLU A 93 -0.49 -2.29 -7.27
CA GLU A 93 -1.66 -1.57 -7.79
C GLU A 93 -2.81 -2.53 -8.09
N ASN A 94 -2.55 -3.68 -8.73
CA ASN A 94 -3.56 -4.71 -8.96
C ASN A 94 -4.12 -5.28 -7.65
N LEU A 95 -3.27 -5.47 -6.64
CA LEU A 95 -3.71 -5.89 -5.31
C LEU A 95 -4.64 -4.84 -4.70
N ASN A 96 -4.23 -3.57 -4.73
CA ASN A 96 -5.03 -2.47 -4.22
C ASN A 96 -6.38 -2.36 -4.94
N GLN A 97 -6.38 -2.48 -6.27
CA GLN A 97 -7.62 -2.49 -7.06
C GLN A 97 -8.54 -3.66 -6.69
N LYS A 98 -8.01 -4.86 -6.43
CA LYS A 98 -8.82 -6.00 -5.98
C LYS A 98 -9.41 -5.76 -4.60
N LEU A 99 -8.64 -5.17 -3.69
CA LEU A 99 -9.09 -4.82 -2.34
C LEU A 99 -10.18 -3.75 -2.35
N GLN A 100 -10.05 -2.73 -3.21
CA GLN A 100 -11.03 -1.65 -3.33
C GLN A 100 -12.29 -2.08 -4.08
N ASN A 101 -12.16 -2.92 -5.11
CA ASN A 101 -13.29 -3.28 -5.96
C ASN A 101 -14.15 -4.43 -5.40
N GLY A 102 -13.64 -5.23 -4.45
CA GLY A 102 -14.41 -6.25 -3.74
C GLY A 102 -15.14 -7.27 -4.64
N LYS A 103 -14.80 -7.37 -5.93
CA LYS A 103 -15.47 -8.25 -6.87
C LYS A 103 -14.83 -9.62 -6.88
N SER A 104 -15.39 -10.47 -6.03
CA SER A 104 -15.48 -11.92 -6.24
C SER A 104 -16.01 -12.17 -7.66
N HIS A 105 -15.29 -12.98 -8.43
CA HIS A 105 -15.82 -13.65 -9.62
C HIS A 105 -16.03 -15.12 -9.28
#